data_AF-A0A3D2FJ74-F1
#
_entry.id   AF-A0A3D2FJ74-F1
#
_cell.length_a   1.000
_cell.length_b   1.000
_cell.length_c   1.000
_cell.angle_alpha   90.00
_cell.angle_beta   90.00
_cell.angle_gamma   90.00
#
_symmetry.space_group_name_H-M   'P 1'
#
loop_
_entity.id
_entity.type
_entity.pdbx_description
1 polymer ?
#
loop_
_entity_poly.entity_id
_entity_poly.type
_entity_poly.pdbx_seq_one_letter_code
_entity_poly.pdbx_strand_id
1 'polypeptide(L)' 'TLPCYEWHHCVVVPPKHPLLEEKRLTLAKIAQYPIVTYDFAFSGRGKINEAFEKANITPNIALTAIDADV' A
#
# COMPACT_ATOMS: atom_id res chain seq x y z
N THR A 1 -26.72 -6.96 0.60
CA THR A 1 -25.70 -6.86 1.67
C THR A 1 -25.92 -5.56 2.42
N LEU A 2 -25.86 -5.58 3.76
CA LEU A 2 -25.92 -4.38 4.59
C LEU A 2 -24.48 -3.86 4.77
N PRO A 3 -24.17 -2.59 4.47
CA PRO A 3 -22.82 -2.05 4.67
C PRO A 3 -22.54 -1.95 6.18
N CYS A 4 -21.56 -2.72 6.65
CA CYS A 4 -21.18 -2.73 8.07
C CYS A 4 -20.13 -1.66 8.40
N TYR A 5 -19.11 -1.49 7.55
CA TYR A 5 -18.05 -0.50 7.74
C TYR A 5 -17.33 -0.21 6.43
N GLU A 6 -16.70 0.97 6.36
CA GLU A 6 -15.74 1.35 5.33
C GLU A 6 -14.33 1.28 5.90
N TRP A 7 -13.36 0.96 5.05
CA TRP A 7 -11.97 0.93 5.44
C TRP A 7 -11.10 1.34 4.26
N HIS A 8 -9.99 2.00 4.57
CA HIS A 8 -9.05 2.52 3.59
C HIS A 8 -7.64 2.02 3.90
N HIS A 9 -6.85 1.82 2.85
CA HIS A 9 -5.42 1.58 3.00
C HIS A 9 -4.72 2.91 3.27
N CYS A 10 -3.79 2.92 4.21
CA CYS A 10 -2.87 4.02 4.45
C CYS A 10 -1.43 3.56 4.21
N VAL A 11 -0.54 4.52 3.94
CA VAL A 11 0.90 4.28 3.88
C VAL A 11 1.49 4.65 5.23
N VAL A 12 2.23 3.73 5.82
CA VAL A 12 2.97 3.93 7.08
C VAL A 12 4.45 3.93 6.76
N VAL A 13 5.19 4.88 7.34
CA VAL A 13 6.63 5.03 7.12
C VAL A 13 7.34 5.34 8.45
N PRO A 14 8.64 5.02 8.57
CA PRO A 14 9.44 5.45 9.72
C PRO A 14 9.49 6.99 9.84
N PRO A 15 9.77 7.52 11.05
CA PRO A 15 10.08 8.93 11.20
C PRO A 15 11.21 9.37 10.26
N LYS A 16 11.09 10.59 9.71
CA LYS A 16 12.04 11.19 8.75
C LYS A 16 12.15 10.47 7.40
N HIS A 17 11.19 9.59 7.05
CA HIS A 17 11.14 9.03 5.71
C HIS A 17 10.84 10.12 4.66
N PRO A 18 11.50 10.13 3.48
CA PRO A 18 11.32 11.19 2.47
C PRO A 18 9.87 11.40 2.01
N LEU A 19 9.04 10.35 2.03
CA LEU A 19 7.61 10.46 1.70
C LEU A 19 6.82 11.37 2.66
N LEU A 20 7.36 11.70 3.84
CA LEU A 20 6.74 12.65 4.77
C LEU A 20 6.88 14.12 4.28
N GLU A 21 7.79 14.39 3.35
CA GLU A 21 7.98 15.72 2.76
C GLU A 21 7.06 15.96 1.54
N GLU A 22 6.42 14.92 1.03
CA GLU A 22 5.54 14.99 -0.12
C GLU A 22 4.21 15.66 0.25
N LYS A 23 3.94 16.85 -0.30
CA LYS A 23 2.65 17.55 -0.11
C LYS A 23 1.44 16.73 -0.58
N ARG A 24 1.64 15.88 -1.59
CA ARG A 24 0.63 14.96 -2.12
C ARG A 24 1.28 13.64 -2.46
N LEU A 25 0.94 12.61 -1.70
CA LEU A 25 1.43 11.26 -1.94
C LEU A 25 0.82 10.69 -3.24
N THR A 26 1.65 10.03 -4.05
CA THR A 26 1.24 9.40 -5.32
C THR A 26 1.78 7.99 -5.42
N LEU A 27 1.12 7.12 -6.21
CA LEU A 27 1.58 5.76 -6.45
C LEU A 27 2.99 5.72 -7.06
N ALA A 28 3.31 6.66 -7.95
CA ALA A 28 4.64 6.78 -8.57
C ALA A 28 5.74 7.08 -7.53
N LYS A 29 5.43 7.91 -6.53
CA LYS A 29 6.36 8.19 -5.42
C LYS A 29 6.51 7.01 -4.48
N ILE A 30 5.41 6.33 -4.16
CA ILE A 30 5.43 5.13 -3.31
C ILE A 30 6.27 4.03 -3.98
N ALA A 31 6.10 3.81 -5.29
CA ALA A 31 6.81 2.76 -6.04
C ALA A 31 8.34 2.94 -6.13
N GLN A 32 8.86 4.13 -5.78
CA GLN A 32 10.31 4.37 -5.72
C GLN A 32 10.97 3.70 -4.51
N TYR A 33 10.19 3.26 -3.53
CA TYR A 33 10.67 2.67 -2.29
C TYR A 33 10.25 1.19 -2.18
N PRO A 34 11.02 0.37 -1.44
CA PRO A 34 10.60 -0.99 -1.13
C PRO A 34 9.32 -0.97 -0.28
N ILE A 35 8.32 -1.72 -0.71
CA ILE A 35 7.01 -1.81 -0.05
C ILE A 35 6.93 -3.13 0.71
N VAL A 36 6.55 -3.03 1.98
CA VAL A 36 6.12 -4.15 2.81
C VAL A 36 4.60 -4.12 2.91
N THR A 37 3.94 -5.25 2.70
CA THR A 37 2.48 -5.29 2.50
C THR A 37 1.94 -6.70 2.71
N TYR A 38 0.63 -6.89 2.64
CA TYR A 38 0.01 -8.20 2.76
C TYR A 38 0.35 -9.13 1.59
N ASP A 39 0.35 -10.43 1.87
CA ASP A 39 0.37 -11.47 0.86
C ASP A 39 -0.82 -11.35 -0.11
N PHE A 40 -0.62 -11.81 -1.35
CA PHE A 40 -1.65 -11.79 -2.39
C PHE A 40 -2.93 -12.52 -1.98
N ALA A 41 -2.84 -13.55 -1.14
CA ALA A 41 -3.98 -14.33 -0.67
C ALA A 41 -4.85 -13.61 0.38
N PHE A 42 -4.43 -12.46 0.91
CA PHE A 42 -5.13 -11.76 2.00
C PHE A 42 -6.02 -10.59 1.56
N SER A 43 -7.05 -10.33 2.36
CA SER A 43 -8.04 -9.28 2.11
C SER A 43 -7.37 -7.89 2.11
N GLY A 44 -7.60 -7.13 1.04
CA GLY A 44 -7.03 -5.77 0.87
C GLY A 44 -6.02 -5.65 -0.25
N ARG A 45 -5.17 -6.67 -0.41
CA ARG A 45 -4.08 -6.64 -1.40
C ARG A 45 -4.58 -6.44 -2.83
N GLY A 46 -5.74 -7.01 -3.16
CA GLY A 46 -6.39 -6.83 -4.46
C GLY A 46 -6.63 -5.36 -4.82
N LYS A 47 -7.08 -4.51 -3.88
CA LYS A 47 -7.31 -3.08 -4.15
C LYS A 47 -6.00 -2.32 -4.36
N ILE A 48 -4.94 -2.71 -3.66
CA ILE A 48 -3.60 -2.11 -3.84
C ILE A 48 -3.10 -2.45 -5.25
N ASN A 49 -3.14 -3.73 -5.64
CA ASN A 49 -2.73 -4.15 -6.97
C ASN A 49 -3.53 -3.45 -8.07
N GLU A 50 -4.86 -3.43 -7.96
CA GLU A 50 -5.75 -2.75 -8.92
C GLU A 50 -5.40 -1.27 -9.06
N ALA A 51 -5.07 -0.57 -7.97
CA ALA A 51 -4.67 0.83 -8.02
C ALA A 51 -3.35 1.03 -8.78
N PHE A 52 -2.35 0.19 -8.53
CA PHE A 52 -1.06 0.23 -9.22
C PHE A 52 -1.20 -0.16 -10.71
N GLU A 53 -1.98 -1.18 -11.02
CA GLU A 53 -2.28 -1.62 -12.39
C GLU A 53 -3.01 -0.53 -13.19
N LYS A 54 -4.05 0.09 -12.62
CA LYS A 54 -4.76 1.22 -13.25
C LYS A 54 -3.86 2.41 -13.53
N ALA A 55 -2.83 2.61 -12.72
CA ALA A 55 -1.83 3.66 -12.92
C ALA A 55 -0.69 3.23 -13.86
N ASN A 56 -0.68 1.98 -14.33
CA ASN A 56 0.40 1.36 -15.11
C ASN A 56 1.78 1.50 -14.43
N ILE A 57 1.81 1.32 -13.10
CA ILE A 57 3.01 1.43 -12.27
C ILE A 57 3.27 0.09 -11.61
N THR A 58 4.46 -0.47 -11.80
CA THR A 58 4.88 -1.68 -11.09
C THR A 58 5.37 -1.32 -9.68
N PRO A 59 4.74 -1.84 -8.62
CA PRO A 59 5.22 -1.60 -7.25
C PRO A 59 6.48 -2.41 -6.95
N ASN A 60 7.42 -1.84 -6.21
CA ASN A 60 8.60 -2.55 -5.71
C ASN A 60 8.27 -3.27 -4.38
N ILE A 61 7.71 -4.47 -4.46
CA ILE A 61 7.35 -5.26 -3.27
C ILE A 61 8.59 -5.99 -2.76
N ALA A 62 9.09 -5.61 -1.60
CA ALA A 62 10.29 -6.21 -1.01
C ALA A 62 9.96 -7.36 -0.05
N LEU A 63 8.79 -7.30 0.61
CA LEU A 63 8.34 -8.33 1.56
C LEU A 63 6.81 -8.39 1.55
N THR A 64 6.26 -9.61 1.60
CA THR A 64 4.86 -9.84 1.93
C THR A 64 4.73 -10.44 3.33
N ALA A 65 3.68 -10.05 4.05
CA ALA A 65 3.34 -10.54 5.38
C ALA A 65 1.90 -11.05 5.42
N ILE A 66 1.61 -11.97 6.34
CA ILE A 66 0.25 -12.53 6.51
C ILE A 66 -0.59 -11.62 7.40
N ASP A 67 0.04 -10.99 8.39
CA ASP A 67 -0.62 -10.11 9.35
C ASP A 67 0.17 -8.80 9.51
N ALA A 68 -0.54 -7.73 9.85
CA ALA A 68 0.07 -6.49 10.34
C ALA A 68 0.28 -6.51 11.86
N ASP A 69 -0.32 -7.48 12.56
CA ASP A 69 -0.17 -7.71 14.00
C ASP A 69 0.98 -8.69 14.34
N VAL A 70 1.61 -8.47 15.51
CA VAL A 70 2.48 -9.40 16.25
C VAL A 70 2.25 -9.22 17.75
#